data_AF-A0A5A9PGB7-F1
#
_entry.id   AF-A0A5A9PGB7-F1
#
_cell.length_a   1.000
_cell.length_b   1.000
_cell.length_c   1.000
_cell.angle_alpha   90.00
_cell.angle_beta   90.00
_cell.angle_gamma   90.00
#
_symmetry.space_group_name_H-M   'P 1'
#
loop_
_entity.id
_entity.type
_entity.pdbx_description
1 polymer ?
#
loop_
_entity_poly.entity_id
_entity_poly.type
_entity_poly.pdbx_seq_one_letter_code
_entity_poly.pdbx_strand_id
1 'polypeptide(L)'
;MPSEIRSAISAGKRPKPAERRQMVRILVDEMRRFELCPTRAQCLTVCQKIVREYPNSFGDKFPSGLLIGGGYTSLLLQVKARVENVNHESSIVCHRAKPNTGCKRGPTDIYGCVRFEPQLPSEETADTIETKRQRLVDIYSREGNAGVEKEEVRKLMETSFCLLRQQINSTPAPSVEEISSLWPYLFHQMSICAHFQLLTDIDAVNAFEMSIKECGKAILESFRNGSKNEKMKTVLSQADNTEMAHLLINLLLSHFQEHEDGLVLHADVAASSSDVEKTLNLPGSPRLILLG
;
A
#
# COMPACT_ATOMS: atom_id res chain seq x y z
N MET A 1 31.39 8.09 9.95
CA MET A 1 30.52 7.12 10.68
C MET A 1 30.66 7.38 12.19
N PRO A 2 29.57 7.43 12.98
CA PRO A 2 29.62 7.62 14.44
C PRO A 2 30.39 6.52 15.19
N SER A 3 31.00 6.84 16.33
CA SER A 3 31.76 5.90 17.17
C SER A 3 30.93 4.72 17.66
N GLU A 4 29.69 4.98 18.03
CA GLU A 4 28.77 3.99 18.61
C GLU A 4 28.37 2.97 17.55
N ILE A 5 28.19 3.43 16.31
CA ILE A 5 27.94 2.56 15.16
C ILE A 5 29.14 1.66 14.87
N ARG A 6 30.37 2.21 14.88
CA ARG A 6 31.59 1.41 14.68
C ARG A 6 31.73 0.35 15.77
N SER A 7 31.44 0.71 17.03
CA SER A 7 31.46 -0.25 18.14
C SER A 7 30.40 -1.34 18.01
N ALA A 8 29.19 -1.00 17.55
CA ALA A 8 28.14 -1.99 17.31
C ALA A 8 28.50 -2.95 16.16
N ILE A 9 29.09 -2.41 15.08
CA ILE A 9 29.60 -3.20 13.94
C ILE A 9 30.71 -4.15 14.39
N SER A 10 31.71 -3.65 15.13
CA SER A 10 32.82 -4.49 15.62
C SER A 10 32.34 -5.58 16.57
N ALA A 11 31.29 -5.30 17.35
CA ALA A 11 30.65 -6.29 18.23
C ALA A 11 29.71 -7.25 17.49
N GLY A 12 29.46 -7.05 16.19
CA GLY A 12 28.50 -7.83 15.41
C GLY A 12 27.06 -7.71 15.91
N LYS A 13 26.72 -6.61 16.58
CA LYS A 13 25.40 -6.38 17.20
C LYS A 13 24.62 -5.31 16.45
N ARG A 14 23.28 -5.37 16.58
CA ARG A 14 22.39 -4.34 16.06
C ARG A 14 22.58 -3.04 16.88
N PRO A 15 22.84 -1.89 16.23
CA PRO A 15 22.97 -0.62 16.94
C PRO A 15 21.70 -0.24 17.70
N LYS A 16 21.83 0.57 18.76
CA LYS A 16 20.66 1.04 19.50
C LYS A 16 19.79 1.94 18.60
N PRO A 17 18.47 2.03 18.87
CA PRO A 17 17.56 2.80 18.02
C PRO A 17 17.99 4.26 17.79
N ALA A 18 18.52 4.95 18.81
CA ALA A 18 18.99 6.33 18.70
C ALA A 18 20.22 6.46 17.78
N GLU A 19 21.20 5.58 17.94
CA GLU A 19 22.44 5.54 17.15
C GLU A 19 22.11 5.22 15.69
N ARG A 20 21.22 4.25 15.46
CA ARG A 20 20.76 3.88 14.12
C ARG A 20 20.06 5.04 13.42
N ARG A 21 19.18 5.78 14.10
CA ARG A 21 18.56 6.99 13.55
C ARG A 21 19.59 8.06 13.19
N GLN A 22 20.61 8.26 14.03
CA GLN A 22 21.68 9.21 13.74
C GLN A 22 22.50 8.81 12.50
N MET A 23 22.81 7.52 12.36
CA MET A 23 23.46 6.99 11.15
C MET A 23 22.60 7.25 9.90
N VAL A 24 21.29 6.98 9.97
CA VAL A 24 20.37 7.20 8.85
C VAL A 24 20.33 8.68 8.45
N ARG A 25 20.35 9.62 9.41
CA ARG A 25 20.43 11.06 9.11
C ARG A 25 21.69 11.39 8.32
N ILE A 26 22.85 10.98 8.82
CA ILE A 26 24.15 11.22 8.16
C ILE A 26 24.18 10.59 6.77
N LEU A 27 23.68 9.35 6.64
CA LEU A 27 23.63 8.65 5.36
C LEU A 27 22.79 9.41 4.33
N VAL A 28 21.60 9.88 4.71
CA VAL A 28 20.74 10.65 3.81
C VAL A 28 21.36 12.00 3.47
N ASP A 29 21.99 12.67 4.42
CA ASP A 29 22.68 13.94 4.17
C ASP A 29 23.83 13.76 3.16
N GLU A 30 24.57 12.64 3.24
CA GLU A 30 25.59 12.29 2.24
C GLU A 30 25.00 11.92 0.88
N MET A 31 23.91 11.14 0.83
CA MET A 31 23.22 10.82 -0.42
C MET A 31 22.73 12.08 -1.15
N ARG A 32 22.27 13.08 -0.38
CA ARG A 32 21.76 14.35 -0.90
C ARG A 32 22.83 15.28 -1.47
N ARG A 33 24.11 15.02 -1.20
CA ARG A 33 25.22 15.72 -1.89
C ARG A 33 25.30 15.36 -3.37
N PHE A 34 24.80 14.19 -3.76
CA PHE A 34 24.80 13.72 -5.15
C PHE A 34 23.44 13.94 -5.83
N GLU A 35 22.34 13.70 -5.11
CA GLU A 35 20.99 13.89 -5.63
C GLU A 35 20.06 14.42 -4.55
N LEU A 36 19.46 15.60 -4.78
CA LEU A 36 18.62 16.28 -3.79
C LEU A 36 17.44 15.43 -3.32
N CYS A 37 16.86 14.62 -4.21
CA CYS A 37 15.71 13.75 -3.96
C CYS A 37 15.99 12.30 -4.36
N PRO A 38 16.79 11.54 -3.57
CA PRO A 38 17.16 10.17 -3.94
C PRO A 38 15.95 9.26 -4.17
N THR A 39 15.92 8.63 -5.34
CA THR A 39 14.87 7.68 -5.74
C THR A 39 14.88 6.43 -4.86
N ARG A 40 13.77 5.67 -4.89
CA ARG A 40 13.69 4.40 -4.14
C ARG A 40 14.75 3.40 -4.58
N ALA A 41 15.04 3.32 -5.87
CA ALA A 41 16.06 2.44 -6.41
C ALA A 41 17.46 2.77 -5.86
N GLN A 42 17.80 4.06 -5.75
CA GLN A 42 19.09 4.48 -5.20
C GLN A 42 19.19 4.20 -3.70
N CYS A 43 18.14 4.53 -2.92
CA CYS A 43 18.08 4.16 -1.51
C CYS A 43 18.23 2.65 -1.32
N LEU A 44 17.58 1.85 -2.17
CA LEU A 44 17.66 0.39 -2.15
C LEU A 44 19.09 -0.09 -2.42
N THR A 45 19.75 0.40 -3.46
CA THR A 45 21.14 0.04 -3.76
C THR A 45 22.09 0.32 -2.59
N VAL A 46 21.93 1.47 -1.94
CA VAL A 46 22.74 1.84 -0.77
C VAL A 46 22.46 0.89 0.40
N CYS A 47 21.18 0.64 0.72
CA CYS A 47 20.80 -0.24 1.82
C CYS A 47 21.26 -1.69 1.59
N GLN A 48 21.17 -2.19 0.36
CA GLN A 48 21.68 -3.51 -0.02
C GLN A 48 23.19 -3.63 0.22
N LYS A 49 23.97 -2.60 -0.13
CA LYS A 49 25.41 -2.58 0.12
C LYS A 49 25.73 -2.62 1.61
N ILE A 50 25.06 -1.78 2.41
CA ILE A 50 25.25 -1.72 3.87
C ILE A 50 24.94 -3.06 4.52
N VAL A 51 23.81 -3.69 4.17
CA VAL A 51 23.42 -4.98 4.75
C VAL A 51 24.34 -6.11 4.29
N ARG A 52 24.83 -6.07 3.05
CA ARG A 52 25.81 -7.05 2.56
C ARG A 52 27.13 -6.96 3.33
N GLU A 53 27.59 -5.75 3.63
CA GLU A 53 28.85 -5.51 4.34
C GLU A 53 28.72 -5.80 5.84
N TYR A 54 27.56 -5.51 6.43
CA TYR A 54 27.33 -5.59 7.88
C TYR A 54 26.02 -6.33 8.22
N PRO A 55 25.88 -7.62 7.84
CA PRO A 55 24.60 -8.34 7.92
C PRO A 55 24.11 -8.53 9.36
N ASN A 56 25.01 -8.68 10.33
CA ASN A 56 24.66 -8.85 11.74
C ASN A 56 24.17 -7.57 12.41
N SER A 57 24.63 -6.41 11.95
CA SER A 57 24.32 -5.11 12.55
C SER A 57 23.11 -4.44 11.89
N PHE A 58 22.93 -4.61 10.58
CA PHE A 58 21.87 -3.92 9.85
C PHE A 58 20.84 -4.83 9.19
N GLY A 59 21.13 -6.12 9.06
CA GLY A 59 20.23 -7.10 8.48
C GLY A 59 19.00 -7.35 9.35
N ASP A 60 17.85 -7.46 8.70
CA ASP A 60 16.61 -7.97 9.28
C ASP A 60 16.66 -9.49 9.30
N LYS A 61 16.53 -10.08 10.49
CA LYS A 61 16.76 -11.50 10.72
C LYS A 61 15.63 -12.09 11.56
N PHE A 62 15.31 -13.35 11.29
CA PHE A 62 14.50 -14.18 12.16
C PHE A 62 15.25 -14.48 13.47
N PRO A 63 14.56 -14.91 14.53
CA PRO A 63 15.19 -15.41 15.76
C PRO A 63 16.21 -16.54 15.51
N SER A 64 16.02 -17.31 14.43
CA SER A 64 16.95 -18.36 13.96
C SER A 64 18.25 -17.82 13.34
N GLY A 65 18.36 -16.50 13.12
CA GLY A 65 19.52 -15.86 12.50
C GLY A 65 19.48 -15.77 10.97
N LEU A 66 18.48 -16.39 10.33
CA LEU A 66 18.25 -16.31 8.88
C LEU A 66 17.78 -14.91 8.47
N LEU A 67 18.25 -14.39 7.34
CA LEU A 67 17.83 -13.08 6.82
C LEU A 67 16.39 -13.12 6.31
N ILE A 68 15.62 -12.08 6.65
CA ILE A 68 14.23 -11.91 6.20
C ILE A 68 14.27 -11.27 4.81
N GLY A 69 13.96 -12.04 3.77
CA GLY A 69 14.07 -11.61 2.38
C GLY A 69 15.51 -11.16 2.06
N GLY A 70 15.67 -9.93 1.56
CA GLY A 70 16.98 -9.31 1.34
C GLY A 70 17.64 -8.71 2.60
N GLY A 71 16.95 -8.70 3.74
CA GLY A 71 17.46 -8.21 5.02
C GLY A 71 17.58 -6.69 5.16
N TYR A 72 17.18 -5.90 4.15
CA TYR A 72 17.36 -4.44 4.13
C TYR A 72 16.07 -3.64 4.30
N THR A 73 14.93 -4.30 4.48
CA THR A 73 13.60 -3.65 4.46
C THR A 73 13.47 -2.57 5.52
N SER A 74 13.83 -2.85 6.77
CA SER A 74 13.74 -1.88 7.87
C SER A 74 14.69 -0.69 7.70
N LEU A 75 15.89 -0.93 7.16
CA LEU A 75 16.85 0.13 6.87
C LEU A 75 16.35 1.01 5.72
N LEU A 76 15.84 0.40 4.65
CA LEU A 76 15.29 1.10 3.50
C LEU A 76 14.11 1.99 3.89
N LEU A 77 13.20 1.49 4.73
CA LEU A 77 12.07 2.27 5.27
C LEU A 77 12.56 3.50 6.05
N GLN A 78 13.54 3.34 6.93
CA GLN A 78 14.09 4.45 7.72
C GLN A 78 14.78 5.50 6.84
N VAL A 79 15.55 5.06 5.84
CA VAL A 79 16.20 5.95 4.86
C VAL A 79 15.15 6.69 4.04
N LYS A 80 14.12 6.01 3.55
CA LYS A 80 13.04 6.64 2.77
C LYS A 80 12.26 7.67 3.55
N ALA A 81 11.81 7.32 4.75
CA ALA A 81 11.12 8.25 5.65
C ALA A 81 11.98 9.49 5.95
N ARG A 82 13.30 9.32 6.12
CA ARG A 82 14.19 10.47 6.32
C ARG A 82 14.31 11.33 5.07
N VAL A 83 14.47 10.74 3.88
CA VAL A 83 14.50 11.45 2.60
C VAL A 83 13.22 12.25 2.40
N GLU A 84 12.06 11.65 2.64
CA GLU A 84 10.75 12.32 2.55
C GLU A 84 10.66 13.50 3.52
N ASN A 85 11.04 13.31 4.78
CA ASN A 85 11.01 14.37 5.79
C ASN A 85 11.90 15.57 5.44
N VAL A 86 13.09 15.36 4.89
CA VAL A 86 13.97 16.47 4.47
C VAL A 86 13.56 17.08 3.14
N ASN A 87 12.84 16.34 2.31
CA ASN A 87 12.30 16.85 1.07
C ASN A 87 10.98 17.59 1.26
N HIS A 88 10.26 17.35 2.36
CA HIS A 88 9.02 18.02 2.70
C HIS A 88 9.18 19.54 2.86
N GLU A 89 10.31 20.03 3.39
CA GLU A 89 10.62 21.47 3.45
C GLU A 89 10.84 22.10 2.06
N SER A 90 11.22 21.30 1.06
CA SER A 90 11.44 21.72 -0.33
C SER A 90 10.29 21.35 -1.30
N SER A 91 9.37 20.49 -0.87
CA SER A 91 8.29 19.89 -1.69
C SER A 91 7.22 20.91 -2.09
N ILE A 92 6.95 21.91 -1.23
CA ILE A 92 5.99 22.99 -1.52
C ILE A 92 6.41 23.79 -2.77
N VAL A 93 7.71 23.84 -3.08
CA VAL A 93 8.26 24.64 -4.19
C VAL A 93 8.41 23.82 -5.48
N CYS A 94 8.66 22.52 -5.41
CA CYS A 94 9.12 21.74 -6.57
C CYS A 94 7.99 21.14 -7.43
N HIS A 95 6.78 20.93 -6.89
CA HIS A 95 5.66 20.35 -7.65
C HIS A 95 5.00 21.33 -8.63
N ARG A 96 5.42 22.60 -8.68
CA ARG A 96 4.91 23.60 -9.65
C ARG A 96 5.64 23.60 -11.00
N ALA A 97 6.69 22.80 -11.18
CA ALA A 97 7.53 22.89 -12.39
C ALA A 97 7.98 21.53 -12.92
N LYS A 98 7.09 20.87 -13.68
CA LYS A 98 7.27 20.48 -15.10
C LYS A 98 6.68 19.10 -15.43
N PRO A 99 5.98 18.99 -16.57
CA PRO A 99 5.57 17.72 -17.18
C PRO A 99 6.71 17.12 -18.01
N ASN A 100 6.89 15.80 -18.01
CA ASN A 100 7.63 15.14 -19.10
C ASN A 100 7.17 13.71 -19.41
N THR A 101 6.62 13.60 -20.62
CA THR A 101 6.51 12.52 -21.62
C THR A 101 6.85 11.06 -21.28
N GLY A 102 5.93 10.18 -21.71
CA GLY A 102 6.23 8.93 -22.43
C GLY A 102 6.36 7.67 -21.57
N CYS A 103 5.48 6.69 -21.82
CA CYS A 103 5.38 5.38 -21.16
C CYS A 103 6.72 4.65 -20.97
N LYS A 104 7.37 4.93 -19.84
CA LYS A 104 8.29 4.08 -19.06
C LYS A 104 7.97 4.35 -17.58
N ARG A 105 8.28 3.42 -16.67
CA ARG A 105 8.03 3.56 -15.22
C ARG A 105 8.37 4.98 -14.76
N GLY A 106 7.34 5.76 -14.43
CA GLY A 106 7.51 7.13 -13.96
C GLY A 106 8.23 7.17 -12.62
N PRO A 107 8.89 8.29 -12.27
CA PRO A 107 9.39 8.47 -10.91
C PRO A 107 8.23 8.30 -9.92
N THR A 108 8.43 7.45 -8.92
CA THR A 108 7.47 7.23 -7.84
C THR A 108 7.22 8.55 -7.11
N ASP A 109 5.96 8.91 -6.95
CA ASP A 109 5.55 10.09 -6.18
C ASP A 109 5.66 9.87 -4.65
N ILE A 110 5.08 10.79 -3.88
CA ILE A 110 5.14 10.84 -2.41
C ILE A 110 4.60 9.56 -1.73
N TYR A 111 3.82 8.72 -2.43
CA TYR A 111 3.11 7.58 -1.80
C TYR A 111 3.24 6.25 -2.52
N GLY A 112 4.20 6.10 -3.44
CA GLY A 112 4.35 4.84 -4.18
C GLY A 112 3.59 4.83 -5.51
N CYS A 113 2.89 5.90 -5.87
CA CYS A 113 2.15 5.95 -7.13
C CYS A 113 3.13 6.24 -8.28
N VAL A 114 3.11 5.38 -9.28
CA VAL A 114 3.85 5.55 -10.53
C VAL A 114 3.07 6.34 -11.56
N ARG A 115 1.73 6.42 -11.41
CA ARG A 115 0.81 7.14 -12.31
C ARG A 115 -0.17 8.00 -11.53
N PHE A 116 0.35 8.90 -10.68
CA PHE A 116 -0.47 9.78 -9.84
C PHE A 116 -1.36 10.74 -10.64
N GLU A 117 -0.76 11.39 -11.64
CA GLU A 117 -1.39 12.36 -12.55
C GLU A 117 -0.96 12.02 -13.99
N PRO A 118 -1.54 10.96 -14.56
CA PRO A 118 -1.22 10.53 -15.93
C PRO A 118 -1.69 11.58 -16.95
N GLN A 119 -0.90 11.78 -17.99
CA GLN A 119 -1.28 12.66 -19.09
C GLN A 119 -2.29 11.98 -20.01
N LEU A 120 -3.04 12.80 -20.73
CA LEU A 120 -3.89 12.36 -21.82
C LEU A 120 -3.03 11.60 -22.87
N PRO A 121 -3.47 10.42 -23.34
CA PRO A 121 -2.81 9.72 -24.44
C PRO A 121 -2.73 10.58 -25.69
N SER A 122 -1.65 10.48 -26.47
CA SER A 122 -1.43 11.33 -27.65
C SER A 122 -2.47 11.15 -28.77
N GLU A 123 -3.17 10.02 -28.79
CA GLU A 123 -4.22 9.72 -29.78
C GLU A 123 -5.63 10.15 -29.33
N GLU A 124 -5.76 10.68 -28.11
CA GLU A 124 -7.04 11.01 -27.49
C GLU A 124 -7.16 12.51 -27.26
N THR A 125 -8.39 13.02 -27.20
CA THR A 125 -8.70 14.38 -26.76
C THR A 125 -9.46 14.34 -25.44
N ALA A 126 -9.59 15.49 -24.76
CA ALA A 126 -10.43 15.58 -23.56
C ALA A 126 -11.87 15.12 -23.85
N ASP A 127 -12.42 15.49 -25.01
CA ASP A 127 -13.78 15.13 -25.43
C ASP A 127 -13.93 13.64 -25.71
N THR A 128 -12.92 12.98 -26.30
CA THR A 128 -12.99 11.53 -26.56
C THR A 128 -12.95 10.73 -25.25
N ILE A 129 -12.12 11.14 -24.29
CA ILE A 129 -12.07 10.50 -22.97
C ILE A 129 -13.35 10.74 -22.18
N GLU A 130 -13.94 11.95 -22.23
CA GLU A 130 -15.22 12.24 -21.59
C GLU A 130 -16.36 11.42 -22.22
N THR A 131 -16.34 11.23 -23.55
CA THR A 131 -17.31 10.35 -24.24
C THR A 131 -17.21 8.90 -23.74
N LYS A 132 -15.99 8.40 -23.50
CA LYS A 132 -15.77 7.07 -22.92
C LYS A 132 -16.28 6.97 -21.48
N ARG A 133 -16.09 8.02 -20.67
CA ARG A 133 -16.64 8.09 -19.31
C ARG A 133 -18.17 8.08 -19.36
N GLN A 134 -18.81 8.86 -20.22
CA GLN A 134 -20.26 8.88 -20.36
C GLN A 134 -20.80 7.51 -20.80
N ARG A 135 -20.07 6.81 -21.68
CA ARG A 135 -20.41 5.44 -22.08
C ARG A 135 -20.44 4.46 -20.91
N LEU A 136 -19.56 4.61 -19.91
CA LEU A 136 -19.60 3.79 -18.68
C LEU A 136 -20.91 4.00 -17.92
N VAL A 137 -21.35 5.25 -17.77
CA VAL A 137 -22.63 5.60 -17.13
C VAL A 137 -23.82 5.02 -17.90
N ASP A 138 -23.77 5.08 -19.24
CA ASP A 138 -24.83 4.53 -20.10
C ASP A 138 -24.91 2.99 -20.08
N ILE A 139 -23.79 2.30 -19.85
CA ILE A 139 -23.79 0.85 -19.65
C ILE A 139 -24.38 0.54 -18.27
N TYR A 140 -23.97 1.29 -17.24
CA TYR A 140 -24.48 1.09 -15.88
C TYR A 140 -25.99 1.33 -15.77
N SER A 141 -26.53 2.34 -16.46
CA SER A 141 -27.99 2.58 -16.43
C SER A 141 -28.82 1.45 -17.03
N ARG A 142 -28.25 0.68 -17.97
CA ARG A 142 -28.93 -0.44 -18.64
C ARG A 142 -28.70 -1.78 -17.95
N GLU A 143 -27.54 -1.97 -17.33
CA GLU A 143 -27.05 -3.29 -16.91
C GLU A 143 -26.67 -3.35 -15.42
N GLY A 144 -26.60 -2.20 -14.75
CA GLY A 144 -26.15 -2.08 -13.38
C GLY A 144 -24.79 -2.73 -13.16
N ASN A 145 -24.67 -3.40 -12.00
CA ASN A 145 -23.45 -4.07 -11.55
C ASN A 145 -23.00 -5.21 -12.48
N ALA A 146 -23.92 -5.85 -13.21
CA ALA A 146 -23.59 -6.95 -14.12
C ALA A 146 -22.66 -6.52 -15.27
N GLY A 147 -22.65 -5.22 -15.60
CA GLY A 147 -21.77 -4.69 -16.65
C GLY A 147 -20.28 -4.71 -16.28
N VAL A 148 -19.90 -4.88 -15.00
CA VAL A 148 -18.49 -4.82 -14.58
C VAL A 148 -17.63 -5.90 -15.24
N GLU A 149 -18.19 -7.08 -15.50
CA GLU A 149 -17.52 -8.23 -16.13
C GLU A 149 -17.30 -8.04 -17.64
N LYS A 150 -17.83 -6.96 -18.23
CA LYS A 150 -17.69 -6.71 -19.66
C LYS A 150 -16.31 -6.19 -20.00
N GLU A 151 -15.72 -6.81 -21.02
CA GLU A 151 -14.47 -6.37 -21.61
C GLU A 151 -14.54 -4.90 -22.12
N GLU A 152 -15.71 -4.45 -22.59
CA GLU A 152 -15.94 -3.04 -22.96
C GLU A 152 -15.75 -2.13 -21.75
N VAL A 153 -16.34 -2.45 -20.60
CA VAL A 153 -16.22 -1.65 -19.36
C VAL A 153 -14.79 -1.63 -18.87
N ARG A 154 -14.09 -2.78 -18.88
CA ARG A 154 -12.67 -2.86 -18.51
C ARG A 154 -11.79 -1.94 -19.35
N LYS A 155 -11.95 -1.97 -20.68
CA LYS A 155 -11.19 -1.10 -21.61
C LYS A 155 -11.54 0.37 -21.43
N LEU A 156 -12.81 0.69 -21.24
CA LEU A 156 -13.25 2.06 -20.99
C LEU A 156 -12.61 2.60 -19.71
N MET A 157 -12.71 1.87 -18.59
CA MET A 157 -12.08 2.23 -17.31
C MET A 157 -10.56 2.45 -17.43
N GLU A 158 -9.86 1.56 -18.14
CA GLU A 158 -8.42 1.65 -18.35
C GLU A 158 -8.04 2.88 -19.20
N THR A 159 -8.74 3.10 -20.32
CA THR A 159 -8.43 4.19 -21.25
C THR A 159 -8.81 5.57 -20.72
N SER A 160 -9.85 5.65 -19.88
CA SER A 160 -10.27 6.89 -19.23
C SER A 160 -9.65 7.09 -17.84
N PHE A 161 -8.68 6.26 -17.45
CA PHE A 161 -7.97 6.36 -16.17
C PHE A 161 -7.40 7.76 -15.91
N CYS A 162 -6.95 8.45 -16.96
CA CYS A 162 -6.39 9.79 -16.81
C CYS A 162 -7.40 10.82 -16.31
N LEU A 163 -8.61 10.81 -16.87
CA LEU A 163 -9.69 11.68 -16.42
C LEU A 163 -10.13 11.34 -14.99
N LEU A 164 -10.22 10.06 -14.66
CA LEU A 164 -10.56 9.63 -13.29
C LEU A 164 -9.55 10.18 -12.27
N ARG A 165 -8.24 10.06 -12.55
CA ARG A 165 -7.20 10.61 -11.67
C ARG A 165 -7.27 12.13 -11.57
N GLN A 166 -7.50 12.84 -12.68
CA GLN A 166 -7.66 14.29 -12.69
C GLN A 166 -8.84 14.73 -11.80
N GLN A 167 -9.97 14.03 -11.87
CA GLN A 167 -11.14 14.33 -11.04
C GLN A 167 -10.90 14.03 -9.56
N ILE A 168 -10.33 12.88 -9.22
CA ILE A 168 -9.98 12.55 -7.82
C ILE A 168 -8.98 13.57 -7.23
N ASN A 169 -8.01 14.01 -8.03
CA ASN A 169 -6.98 14.96 -7.60
C ASN A 169 -7.45 16.42 -7.64
N SER A 170 -8.69 16.69 -8.04
CA SER A 170 -9.21 18.06 -8.14
C SER A 170 -9.23 18.75 -6.77
N THR A 171 -9.13 20.08 -6.77
CA THR A 171 -9.19 20.89 -5.55
C THR A 171 -10.30 21.95 -5.72
N PRO A 172 -11.38 21.90 -4.93
CA PRO A 172 -11.64 20.95 -3.84
C PRO A 172 -11.84 19.51 -4.35
N ALA A 173 -11.54 18.54 -3.49
CA ALA A 173 -11.73 17.13 -3.82
C ALA A 173 -13.23 16.81 -3.90
N PRO A 174 -13.67 16.06 -4.93
CA PRO A 174 -15.06 15.63 -5.03
C PRO A 174 -15.42 14.65 -3.92
N SER A 175 -16.70 14.59 -3.58
CA SER A 175 -17.22 13.62 -2.63
C SER A 175 -17.17 12.19 -3.21
N VAL A 176 -17.22 11.18 -2.34
CA VAL A 176 -17.32 9.78 -2.77
C VAL A 176 -18.60 9.54 -3.58
N GLU A 177 -19.70 10.23 -3.24
CA GLU A 177 -20.97 10.18 -3.95
C GLU A 177 -20.88 10.79 -5.36
N GLU A 178 -20.18 11.93 -5.49
CA GLU A 178 -19.93 12.54 -6.80
C GLU A 178 -19.08 11.60 -7.69
N ILE A 179 -18.00 11.04 -7.14
CA ILE A 179 -17.16 10.09 -7.87
C ILE A 179 -17.93 8.82 -8.23
N SER A 180 -18.76 8.28 -7.33
CA SER A 180 -19.53 7.06 -7.62
C SER A 180 -20.58 7.30 -8.70
N SER A 181 -21.18 8.49 -8.76
CA SER A 181 -22.12 8.86 -9.83
C SER A 181 -21.43 8.97 -11.19
N LEU A 182 -20.22 9.53 -11.24
CA LEU A 182 -19.46 9.73 -12.48
C LEU A 182 -18.76 8.45 -12.96
N TRP A 183 -18.41 7.57 -12.02
CA TRP A 183 -17.63 6.34 -12.21
C TRP A 183 -18.29 5.15 -11.51
N PRO A 184 -19.48 4.72 -11.96
CA PRO A 184 -20.27 3.72 -11.23
C PRO A 184 -19.58 2.36 -11.11
N TYR A 185 -18.65 2.05 -12.02
CA TYR A 185 -17.88 0.81 -11.96
C TYR A 185 -16.63 0.87 -11.07
N LEU A 186 -16.20 2.05 -10.59
CA LEU A 186 -14.95 2.20 -9.84
C LEU A 186 -14.90 1.38 -8.56
N PHE A 187 -16.01 1.35 -7.81
CA PHE A 187 -16.07 0.74 -6.48
C PHE A 187 -16.33 -0.77 -6.50
N HIS A 188 -16.28 -1.40 -7.67
CA HIS A 188 -16.27 -2.86 -7.78
C HIS A 188 -14.86 -3.39 -7.53
N GLN A 189 -14.74 -4.55 -6.85
CA GLN A 189 -13.45 -5.13 -6.46
C GLN A 189 -12.46 -5.24 -7.64
N MET A 190 -12.91 -5.76 -8.79
CA MET A 190 -12.06 -5.88 -9.97
C MET A 190 -11.56 -4.51 -10.47
N SER A 191 -12.46 -3.52 -10.56
CA SER A 191 -12.14 -2.17 -11.04
C SER A 191 -11.22 -1.40 -10.09
N ILE A 192 -11.46 -1.46 -8.78
CA ILE A 192 -10.63 -0.74 -7.80
C ILE A 192 -9.24 -1.37 -7.70
N CYS A 193 -9.13 -2.71 -7.80
CA CYS A 193 -7.85 -3.40 -7.87
C CYS A 193 -7.09 -3.06 -9.16
N ALA A 194 -7.76 -3.03 -10.30
CA ALA A 194 -7.15 -2.60 -11.58
C ALA A 194 -6.70 -1.14 -11.53
N HIS A 195 -7.50 -0.25 -10.94
CA HIS A 195 -7.14 1.15 -10.73
C HIS A 195 -5.89 1.26 -9.84
N PHE A 196 -5.85 0.54 -8.72
CA PHE A 196 -4.71 0.51 -7.83
C PHE A 196 -3.44 -0.02 -8.52
N GLN A 197 -3.56 -1.07 -9.33
CA GLN A 197 -2.45 -1.63 -10.08
C GLN A 197 -1.92 -0.64 -11.13
N LEU A 198 -2.80 0.07 -11.84
CA LEU A 198 -2.39 1.14 -12.76
C LEU A 198 -1.69 2.29 -12.01
N LEU A 199 -2.20 2.65 -10.84
CA LEU A 199 -1.69 3.73 -10.01
C LEU A 199 -0.30 3.41 -9.43
N THR A 200 -0.06 2.17 -9.00
CA THR A 200 1.10 1.78 -8.18
C THR A 200 2.05 0.75 -8.81
N ASP A 201 1.67 0.11 -9.92
CA ASP A 201 2.34 -1.07 -10.52
C ASP A 201 2.34 -2.31 -9.59
N ILE A 202 1.49 -2.31 -8.55
CA ILE A 202 1.33 -3.41 -7.60
C ILE A 202 -0.01 -4.09 -7.84
N ASP A 203 0.05 -5.38 -8.19
CA ASP A 203 -1.13 -6.24 -8.14
C ASP A 203 -1.43 -6.57 -6.67
N ALA A 204 -2.39 -5.84 -6.08
CA ALA A 204 -2.71 -5.95 -4.66
C ALA A 204 -3.17 -7.36 -4.26
N VAL A 205 -3.97 -8.00 -5.11
CA VAL A 205 -4.54 -9.33 -4.83
C VAL A 205 -3.42 -10.36 -4.83
N ASN A 206 -2.62 -10.40 -5.89
CA ASN A 206 -1.50 -11.33 -5.98
C ASN A 206 -0.43 -11.05 -4.92
N ALA A 207 -0.11 -9.77 -4.64
CA ALA A 207 0.85 -9.40 -3.60
C ALA A 207 0.40 -9.86 -2.21
N PHE A 208 -0.89 -9.75 -1.91
CA PHE A 208 -1.47 -10.24 -0.67
C PHE A 208 -1.36 -11.77 -0.59
N GLU A 209 -1.81 -12.50 -1.61
CA GLU A 209 -1.73 -13.96 -1.65
C GLU A 209 -0.29 -14.48 -1.50
N MET A 210 0.66 -13.87 -2.21
CA MET A 210 2.08 -14.24 -2.12
C MET A 210 2.64 -13.96 -0.73
N SER A 211 2.28 -12.84 -0.11
CA SER A 211 2.70 -12.51 1.25
C SER A 211 2.19 -13.53 2.27
N ILE A 212 0.94 -13.97 2.13
CA ILE A 212 0.35 -15.03 2.97
C ILE A 212 1.09 -16.36 2.75
N LYS A 213 1.41 -16.72 1.50
CA LYS A 213 2.15 -17.96 1.19
C LYS A 213 3.59 -17.94 1.74
N GLU A 214 4.30 -16.83 1.59
CA GLU A 214 5.70 -16.69 1.97
C GLU A 214 5.88 -16.54 3.49
N CYS A 215 5.08 -15.67 4.11
CA CYS A 215 5.27 -15.28 5.50
C CYS A 215 4.27 -15.93 6.46
N GLY A 216 3.12 -16.41 5.96
CA GLY A 216 2.03 -16.91 6.79
C GLY A 216 2.42 -18.08 7.68
N LYS A 217 3.18 -19.05 7.16
CA LYS A 217 3.68 -20.18 7.96
C LYS A 217 4.61 -19.72 9.07
N ALA A 218 5.53 -18.79 8.78
CA ALA A 218 6.46 -18.27 9.78
C ALA A 218 5.73 -17.49 10.89
N ILE A 219 4.71 -16.70 10.52
CA ILE A 219 3.86 -15.99 11.49
C ILE A 219 3.10 -17.01 12.37
N LEU A 220 2.50 -18.02 11.75
CA LEU A 220 1.76 -19.07 12.46
C LEU A 220 2.64 -19.84 13.45
N GLU A 221 3.84 -20.27 13.02
CA GLU A 221 4.81 -20.96 13.87
C GLU A 221 5.29 -20.07 15.03
N SER A 222 5.52 -18.77 14.76
CA SER A 222 5.88 -17.81 15.80
C SER A 222 4.80 -17.71 16.88
N PHE A 223 3.52 -17.70 16.50
CA PHE A 223 2.42 -17.67 17.47
C PHE A 223 2.21 -19.00 18.20
N ARG A 224 2.43 -20.15 17.55
CA ARG A 224 2.38 -21.47 18.23
C ARG A 224 3.42 -21.58 19.34
N ASN A 225 4.62 -21.06 19.12
CA ASN A 225 5.73 -21.18 20.07
C ASN A 225 5.74 -20.10 21.16
N GLY A 226 4.99 -19.01 20.99
CA GLY A 226 5.02 -17.83 21.88
C GLY A 226 3.69 -17.45 22.53
N SER A 227 2.57 -18.09 22.17
CA SER A 227 1.23 -17.65 22.61
C SER A 227 0.97 -17.92 24.10
N LYS A 228 0.64 -16.85 24.83
CA LYS A 228 0.14 -16.91 26.21
C LYS A 228 -1.36 -16.56 26.33
N ASN A 229 -1.97 -16.08 25.26
CA ASN A 229 -3.34 -15.57 25.27
C ASN A 229 -4.33 -16.70 24.94
N GLU A 230 -5.32 -16.91 25.79
CA GLU A 230 -6.37 -17.93 25.59
C GLU A 230 -7.12 -17.74 24.27
N LYS A 231 -7.44 -16.50 23.86
CA LYS A 231 -8.07 -16.23 22.56
C LYS A 231 -7.22 -16.74 21.40
N MET A 232 -5.90 -16.52 21.47
CA MET A 232 -4.98 -16.99 20.44
C MET A 232 -4.88 -18.52 20.42
N LYS A 233 -4.95 -19.19 21.59
CA LYS A 233 -5.02 -20.66 21.64
C LYS A 233 -6.30 -21.20 20.98
N THR A 234 -7.43 -20.54 21.21
CA THR A 234 -8.70 -20.88 20.55
C THR A 234 -8.59 -20.74 19.03
N VAL A 235 -8.07 -19.61 18.54
CA VAL A 235 -7.86 -19.39 17.10
C VAL A 235 -6.91 -20.44 16.51
N LEU A 236 -5.79 -20.73 17.17
CA LEU A 236 -4.83 -21.75 16.74
C LEU A 236 -5.42 -23.18 16.73
N SER A 237 -6.40 -23.48 17.59
CA SER A 237 -7.05 -24.79 17.64
C SER A 237 -7.91 -25.08 16.40
N GLN A 238 -8.30 -24.05 15.66
CA GLN A 238 -9.12 -24.13 14.45
C GLN A 238 -8.28 -24.05 13.16
N ALA A 239 -6.95 -24.05 13.28
CA ALA A 239 -6.04 -23.78 12.16
C ALA A 239 -6.21 -24.76 10.99
N ASP A 240 -6.53 -26.02 11.25
CA ASP A 240 -6.65 -27.05 10.19
C ASP A 240 -7.94 -26.94 9.37
N ASN A 241 -8.95 -26.22 9.89
CA ASN A 241 -10.27 -26.06 9.26
C ASN A 241 -10.52 -24.64 8.73
N THR A 242 -9.53 -23.75 8.82
CA THR A 242 -9.69 -22.33 8.54
C THR A 242 -8.76 -21.91 7.41
N GLU A 243 -9.25 -21.07 6.50
CA GLU A 243 -8.42 -20.47 5.46
C GLU A 243 -7.27 -19.65 6.08
N MET A 244 -6.07 -19.73 5.48
CA MET A 244 -4.84 -19.23 6.09
C MET A 244 -4.88 -17.71 6.32
N ALA A 245 -5.41 -16.93 5.37
CA ALA A 245 -5.53 -15.48 5.54
C ALA A 245 -6.49 -15.13 6.68
N HIS A 246 -7.66 -15.77 6.75
CA HIS A 246 -8.60 -15.57 7.86
C HIS A 246 -7.97 -15.93 9.22
N LEU A 247 -7.27 -17.06 9.30
CA LEU A 247 -6.55 -17.47 10.51
C LEU A 247 -5.51 -16.42 10.93
N LEU A 248 -4.70 -15.94 10.00
CA LEU A 248 -3.65 -14.96 10.28
C LEU A 248 -4.21 -13.60 10.72
N ILE A 249 -5.29 -13.12 10.08
CA ILE A 249 -5.96 -11.88 10.49
C ILE A 249 -6.45 -11.99 11.93
N ASN A 250 -7.13 -13.08 12.29
CA ASN A 250 -7.63 -13.29 13.66
C ASN A 250 -6.49 -13.43 14.69
N LEU A 251 -5.37 -14.05 14.32
CA LEU A 251 -4.19 -14.12 15.17
C LEU A 251 -3.56 -12.74 15.38
N LEU A 252 -3.46 -11.92 14.34
CA LEU A 252 -2.90 -10.57 14.43
C LEU A 252 -3.80 -9.66 15.28
N LEU A 253 -5.12 -9.66 15.04
CA LEU A 253 -6.08 -8.92 15.87
C LEU A 253 -5.95 -9.32 17.34
N SER A 254 -5.92 -10.63 17.62
CA SER A 254 -5.76 -11.16 18.98
C SER A 254 -4.41 -10.79 19.62
N HIS A 255 -3.33 -10.73 18.82
CA HIS A 255 -2.00 -10.35 19.29
C HIS A 255 -1.95 -8.89 19.71
N PHE A 256 -2.50 -8.00 18.88
CA PHE A 256 -2.55 -6.56 19.12
C PHE A 256 -3.70 -6.14 20.05
N GLN A 257 -4.50 -7.10 20.53
CA GLN A 257 -5.67 -6.86 21.38
C GLN A 257 -6.72 -5.98 20.69
N GLU A 258 -6.79 -6.07 19.37
CA GLU A 258 -7.78 -5.41 18.54
C GLU A 258 -9.02 -6.31 18.46
N HIS A 259 -10.20 -5.68 18.46
CA HIS A 259 -11.46 -6.39 18.32
C HIS A 259 -11.85 -6.44 16.84
N GLU A 260 -12.60 -7.48 16.45
CA GLU A 260 -13.00 -7.71 15.06
C GLU A 260 -13.81 -6.54 14.50
N ASP A 261 -14.69 -5.92 15.31
CA ASP A 261 -15.43 -4.70 14.97
C ASP A 261 -14.55 -3.47 14.66
N GLY A 262 -13.27 -3.53 15.01
CA GLY A 262 -12.23 -2.59 14.61
C GLY A 262 -11.87 -2.69 13.12
N LEU A 263 -12.22 -3.79 12.46
CA LEU A 263 -11.94 -4.02 11.04
C LEU A 263 -13.21 -4.35 10.25
N VAL A 264 -14.09 -5.17 10.82
CA VAL A 264 -15.24 -5.80 10.17
C VAL A 264 -16.51 -5.51 10.96
N LEU A 265 -17.50 -4.92 10.31
CA LEU A 265 -18.86 -4.80 10.85
C LEU A 265 -19.78 -5.76 10.10
N HIS A 266 -20.62 -6.47 10.83
CA HIS A 266 -21.58 -7.40 10.26
C HIS A 266 -22.92 -6.69 10.07
N ALA A 267 -23.54 -6.87 8.91
CA ALA A 267 -24.85 -6.35 8.57
C ALA A 267 -25.71 -7.46 7.96
N ASP A 268 -27.03 -7.28 7.99
CA ASP A 268 -27.97 -8.24 7.42
C ASP A 268 -27.70 -8.47 5.92
N VAL A 269 -27.85 -9.71 5.44
CA VAL A 269 -27.67 -10.09 4.03
C VAL A 269 -28.40 -9.17 3.05
N ALA A 270 -29.58 -8.65 3.43
CA ALA A 270 -30.40 -7.78 2.60
C ALA A 270 -30.19 -6.27 2.87
N ALA A 271 -29.26 -5.89 3.76
CA ALA A 271 -29.01 -4.50 4.09
C ALA A 271 -28.44 -3.71 2.91
N SER A 272 -29.11 -2.61 2.54
CA SER A 272 -28.54 -1.63 1.62
C SER A 272 -27.53 -0.72 2.34
N SER A 273 -26.72 0.04 1.59
CA SER A 273 -25.80 1.02 2.18
C SER A 273 -26.53 2.00 3.11
N SER A 274 -27.72 2.45 2.73
CA SER A 274 -28.57 3.32 3.54
C SER A 274 -29.08 2.65 4.82
N ASP A 275 -29.32 1.34 4.78
CA ASP A 275 -29.72 0.59 5.98
C ASP A 275 -28.54 0.45 6.93
N VAL A 276 -27.35 0.16 6.40
CA VAL A 276 -26.10 0.08 7.17
C VAL A 276 -25.80 1.42 7.86
N GLU A 277 -25.92 2.55 7.17
CA GLU A 277 -25.69 3.88 7.74
C GLU A 277 -26.68 4.24 8.87
N LYS A 278 -27.91 3.71 8.81
CA LYS A 278 -28.93 3.95 9.83
C LYS A 278 -28.83 3.00 11.02
N THR A 279 -28.42 1.76 10.77
CA THR A 279 -28.44 0.67 11.76
C THR A 279 -27.12 0.51 12.49
N LEU A 280 -26.00 0.81 11.84
CA LEU A 280 -24.66 0.71 12.42
C LEU A 280 -24.12 2.09 12.77
N ASN A 281 -23.45 2.19 13.92
CA ASN A 281 -22.62 3.34 14.25
C ASN A 281 -21.31 3.26 13.48
N LEU A 282 -21.30 3.81 12.25
CA LEU A 282 -20.12 3.81 11.40
C LEU A 282 -19.05 4.79 11.94
N PRO A 283 -17.82 4.31 12.23
CA PRO A 283 -16.74 5.19 12.66
C PRO A 283 -16.20 6.01 11.48
N GLY A 284 -15.52 7.13 11.78
CA GLY A 284 -14.84 7.92 10.74
C GLY A 284 -13.64 7.22 10.09
N SER A 285 -13.21 6.07 10.65
CA SER A 285 -12.17 5.22 10.07
C SER A 285 -12.79 4.13 9.18
N PRO A 286 -12.18 3.76 8.05
CA PRO A 286 -12.69 2.71 7.17
C PRO A 286 -12.95 1.38 7.89
N ARG A 287 -14.05 0.72 7.52
CA ARG A 287 -14.45 -0.61 8.00
C ARG A 287 -14.89 -1.46 6.79
N LEU A 288 -14.70 -2.77 6.90
CA LEU A 288 -15.28 -3.75 5.98
C LEU A 288 -16.68 -4.09 6.47
N ILE A 289 -17.69 -3.93 5.62
CA ILE A 289 -19.05 -4.38 5.92
C ILE A 289 -19.24 -5.76 5.32
N LEU A 290 -19.44 -6.78 6.16
CA LEU A 290 -19.79 -8.11 5.72
C LEU A 290 -21.31 -8.28 5.84
N LEU A 291 -21.95 -8.61 4.72
CA LEU A 291 -23.35 -8.97 4.67
C LEU A 291 -23.47 -10.46 5.02
N GLY A 292 -24.16 -10.78 6.11
CA GLY A 292 -24.22 -12.12 6.69
C GLY A 292 -25.56 -12.45 7.34
#